data_AF-A0A951N2Y8-F1
#
_entry.id   AF-A0A951N2Y8-F1
#
_cell.length_a   1.000
_cell.length_b   1.000
_cell.length_c   1.000
_cell.angle_alpha   90.00
_cell.angle_beta   90.00
_cell.angle_gamma   90.00
#
_symmetry.space_group_name_H-M   'P 1'
#
loop_
_entity.id
_entity.type
_entity.pdbx_description
1 polymer ?
#
loop_
_entity_poly.entity_id
_entity_poly.type
_entity_poly.pdbx_seq_one_letter_code
_entity_poly.pdbx_strand_id
1 'polypeptide(L)'
;MRDDDRTSVLKRLRIARGHLDGVIRMVEADAYCPDVMKQLSAVQGSVQQANRRVLRNHLETCVAEAMRAGRTEQIVDELMEALRFDPGPVAAPVAAPAGTTPSEVPA
;
A
#
# COMPACT_ATOMS: atom_id res chain seq x y z
N MET A 1 -10.28 13.48 -8.34
CA MET A 1 -10.62 13.24 -6.93
C MET A 1 -11.71 14.20 -6.53
N ARG A 2 -12.77 13.73 -5.87
CA ARG A 2 -13.89 14.56 -5.41
C ARG A 2 -13.44 15.53 -4.31
N ASP A 3 -14.11 16.68 -4.19
CA ASP A 3 -13.68 17.75 -3.28
C ASP A 3 -13.74 17.38 -1.79
N ASP A 4 -14.75 16.59 -1.39
CA ASP A 4 -14.87 16.09 0.00
C ASP A 4 -13.71 15.16 0.38
N ASP A 5 -13.32 14.26 -0.54
CA ASP A 5 -12.20 13.37 -0.35
C ASP A 5 -10.87 14.13 -0.37
N ARG A 6 -10.71 15.10 -1.28
CA ARG A 6 -9.53 15.98 -1.31
C ARG A 6 -9.34 16.69 0.02
N THR A 7 -10.40 17.31 0.54
CA THR A 7 -10.36 18.06 1.80
C THR A 7 -10.03 17.13 2.97
N SER A 8 -10.64 15.95 3.02
CA SER A 8 -10.35 14.98 4.08
C SER A 8 -8.92 14.44 4.01
N VAL A 9 -8.42 14.13 2.82
CA VAL A 9 -7.04 13.63 2.62
C VAL A 9 -6.04 14.69 3.06
N LEU A 10 -6.22 15.95 2.61
CA LEU A 10 -5.37 17.07 3.02
C LEU A 10 -5.36 17.28 4.53
N LYS A 11 -6.53 17.21 5.19
CA LYS A 11 -6.62 17.30 6.64
C LYS A 11 -5.78 16.23 7.33
N ARG A 12 -5.88 14.97 6.90
CA ARG A 12 -5.12 13.85 7.47
C ARG A 12 -3.61 13.98 7.23
N LEU A 13 -3.21 14.37 6.03
CA LEU A 13 -1.80 14.58 5.71
C LEU A 13 -1.18 15.72 6.54
N ARG A 14 -1.93 16.80 6.79
CA ARG A 14 -1.48 17.90 7.68
C ARG A 14 -1.30 17.44 9.13
N ILE A 15 -2.19 16.58 9.63
CA ILE A 15 -2.06 15.96 10.97
C ILE A 15 -0.83 15.04 11.01
N ALA A 16 -0.67 14.18 10.01
CA ALA A 16 0.49 13.29 9.91
C ALA A 16 1.81 14.06 9.86
N ARG A 17 1.86 15.19 9.15
CA ARG A 17 3.02 16.10 9.14
C ARG A 17 3.32 16.63 10.55
N GLY A 18 2.32 17.15 11.26
CA GLY A 18 2.52 17.64 12.63
C GLY A 18 2.97 16.56 13.61
N HIS A 19 2.49 15.32 13.47
CA HIS A 19 3.01 14.18 14.23
C HIS A 19 4.45 13.86 13.87
N LEU A 20 4.80 13.86 12.58
CA LEU A 20 6.17 13.61 12.11
C LEU A 20 7.14 14.68 12.63
N ASP A 21 6.73 15.96 12.63
CA ASP A 21 7.50 17.05 13.25
C ASP A 21 7.72 16.82 14.75
N GLY A 22 6.78 16.14 15.42
CA GLY A 22 6.93 15.67 16.81
C GLY A 22 7.97 14.57 16.96
N VAL A 23 7.93 13.57 16.07
CA VAL A 23 8.92 12.48 16.03
C VAL A 23 10.33 13.03 15.79
N ILE A 24 10.50 13.97 14.86
CA ILE A 24 11.79 14.61 14.58
C ILE A 24 12.36 15.23 15.86
N ARG A 25 11.55 16.00 16.60
CA ARG A 25 11.96 16.60 17.89
C ARG A 25 12.32 15.55 18.94
N MET A 26 11.65 14.39 18.96
CA MET A 26 12.02 13.29 19.86
C MET A 26 13.41 12.75 19.53
N VAL A 27 13.72 12.60 18.25
CA VAL A 27 15.05 12.12 17.80
C VAL A 27 16.13 13.15 18.11
N GLU A 28 15.88 14.43 17.84
CA GLU A 28 16.80 15.53 18.16
C GLU A 28 17.10 15.62 19.66
N ALA A 29 16.14 15.22 20.51
CA ALA A 29 16.28 15.19 21.97
C ALA A 29 16.82 13.86 22.52
N ASP A 30 17.32 12.95 21.67
CA ASP A 30 17.82 11.62 22.06
C ASP A 30 16.80 10.80 22.88
N ALA A 31 15.52 10.88 22.50
CA ALA A 31 14.44 10.19 23.20
C ALA A 31 14.56 8.66 23.08
N TYR A 32 13.99 7.96 24.06
CA TYR A 32 14.03 6.50 24.13
C TYR A 32 13.47 5.82 22.86
N CYS A 33 14.31 5.02 22.19
CA CYS A 33 14.01 4.48 20.86
C CYS A 33 12.65 3.77 20.74
N PRO A 34 12.21 2.92 21.70
CA PRO A 34 10.89 2.31 21.65
C PRO A 34 9.72 3.29 21.60
N ASP A 35 9.85 4.46 22.21
CA ASP A 35 8.80 5.48 22.17
C ASP A 35 8.80 6.22 20.84
N VAL A 36 9.98 6.50 20.27
CA VAL A 36 10.11 7.01 18.89
C VAL A 36 9.45 6.02 17.90
N MET A 37 9.70 4.72 18.03
CA MET A 37 9.10 3.68 17.17
C MET A 37 7.56 3.64 17.28
N LYS A 38 7.00 3.82 18.48
CA LYS A 38 5.54 3.90 18.66
C LYS A 38 4.96 5.12 17.94
N GLN A 39 5.62 6.28 18.03
CA GLN A 39 5.15 7.49 17.35
C GLN A 39 5.29 7.38 15.82
N LEU A 40 6.38 6.78 15.33
CA LEU A 40 6.52 6.45 13.90
C LEU A 40 5.39 5.55 13.40
N SER A 41 5.02 4.52 14.17
CA SER A 41 3.89 3.64 13.84
C SER A 41 2.56 4.41 13.76
N ALA A 42 2.36 5.39 14.65
CA ALA A 42 1.18 6.25 14.60
C ALA A 42 1.14 7.17 13.36
N VAL A 43 2.30 7.70 12.93
CA VAL A 43 2.43 8.46 11.68
C VAL A 43 2.10 7.57 10.48
N GLN A 44 2.68 6.36 10.42
CA GLN A 44 2.40 5.38 9.37
C GLN A 44 0.91 5.06 9.27
N GLY A 45 0.24 4.81 10.40
CA GLY A 45 -1.22 4.58 10.42
C GLY A 45 -2.03 5.75 9.85
N SER A 46 -1.62 6.98 10.15
CA SER A 46 -2.27 8.20 9.64
C SER A 46 -2.11 8.35 8.12
N VAL A 47 -0.92 8.07 7.59
CA VAL A 47 -0.63 8.08 6.15
C VAL A 47 -1.40 6.96 5.45
N GLN A 48 -1.43 5.76 6.02
CA GLN A 48 -2.18 4.62 5.47
C GLN A 48 -3.68 4.91 5.36
N GLN A 49 -4.25 5.61 6.35
CA GLN A 49 -5.65 6.03 6.29
C GLN A 49 -5.91 7.06 5.18
N ALA A 50 -4.99 8.00 4.95
CA ALA A 50 -5.08 8.92 3.82
C ALA A 50 -5.00 8.16 2.49
N ASN A 51 -4.06 7.21 2.36
CA ASN A 51 -3.88 6.38 1.17
C ASN A 51 -5.15 5.57 0.83
N ARG A 52 -5.75 4.89 1.83
CA ARG A 52 -7.01 4.16 1.66
C ARG A 52 -8.15 5.04 1.11
N ARG A 53 -8.18 6.31 1.51
CA ARG A 53 -9.22 7.24 1.05
C ARG A 53 -8.98 7.71 -0.38
N VAL A 54 -7.72 7.96 -0.75
CA VAL A 54 -7.32 8.23 -2.14
C VAL A 54 -7.67 7.05 -3.04
N LEU A 55 -7.31 5.84 -2.63
CA LEU A 55 -7.61 4.59 -3.35
C LEU A 55 -9.11 4.43 -3.58
N ARG A 56 -9.92 4.55 -2.52
CA ARG A 56 -11.39 4.48 -2.64
C ARG A 56 -11.92 5.48 -3.66
N ASN A 57 -11.51 6.75 -3.56
CA ASN A 57 -11.94 7.76 -4.52
C ASN A 57 -11.53 7.36 -5.96
N HIS A 58 -10.31 6.84 -6.16
CA HIS A 58 -9.82 6.45 -7.49
C HIS A 58 -10.67 5.32 -8.09
N LEU A 59 -10.99 4.30 -7.31
CA LEU A 59 -11.88 3.20 -7.72
C LEU A 59 -13.28 3.72 -8.10
N GLU A 60 -13.85 4.61 -7.30
CA GLU A 60 -15.21 5.14 -7.51
C GLU A 60 -15.30 6.21 -8.61
N THR A 61 -14.16 6.71 -9.12
CA THR A 61 -14.12 7.78 -10.15
C THR A 61 -13.39 7.33 -11.40
N CYS A 62 -12.06 7.34 -11.38
CA CYS A 62 -11.22 7.07 -12.54
C CYS A 62 -11.45 5.65 -13.09
N VAL A 63 -11.48 4.62 -12.23
CA VAL A 63 -11.72 3.24 -12.67
C VAL A 63 -13.14 3.07 -13.20
N ALA A 64 -14.15 3.58 -12.49
CA ALA A 64 -15.53 3.54 -12.95
C ALA A 64 -15.75 4.26 -14.30
N GLU A 65 -14.96 5.29 -14.61
CA GLU A 65 -14.97 5.97 -15.90
C GLU A 65 -14.24 5.18 -16.99
N ALA A 66 -13.06 4.63 -16.67
CA ALA A 66 -12.29 3.80 -17.59
C ALA A 66 -13.07 2.53 -18.02
N MET A 67 -13.81 1.91 -17.09
CA MET A 67 -14.71 0.79 -17.41
C MET A 67 -15.77 1.18 -18.44
N ARG A 68 -16.39 2.36 -18.28
CA ARG A 68 -17.36 2.89 -19.25
C ARG A 68 -16.74 3.21 -20.61
N ALA A 69 -15.46 3.54 -20.63
CA ALA A 69 -14.72 3.91 -21.83
C ALA A 69 -13.90 2.76 -22.46
N GLY A 70 -14.05 1.53 -21.96
CA GLY A 70 -13.35 0.35 -22.51
C GLY A 70 -11.83 0.33 -22.24
N ARG A 71 -11.34 1.08 -21.25
CA ARG A 71 -9.91 1.18 -20.89
C ARG A 71 -9.59 0.52 -19.53
N THR A 72 -10.33 -0.53 -19.18
CA THR A 72 -10.21 -1.18 -17.86
C THR A 72 -8.83 -1.77 -17.62
N GLU A 73 -8.24 -2.45 -18.62
CA GLU A 73 -6.94 -3.11 -18.48
C GLU A 73 -5.83 -2.11 -18.17
N GLN A 74 -5.73 -1.04 -18.96
CA GLN A 74 -4.75 0.03 -18.79
C GLN A 74 -4.80 0.67 -17.40
N ILE A 75 -5.99 1.02 -16.91
CA ILE A 75 -6.10 1.68 -15.60
C ILE A 75 -5.84 0.73 -14.43
N VAL A 76 -6.13 -0.57 -14.61
CA VAL A 76 -5.83 -1.57 -13.59
C VAL A 76 -4.32 -1.76 -13.48
N ASP A 77 -3.61 -1.82 -14.60
CA ASP A 77 -2.14 -1.93 -14.61
C ASP A 77 -1.48 -0.72 -13.94
N GLU A 78 -1.94 0.50 -14.27
CA GLU A 78 -1.50 1.74 -13.60
C GLU A 78 -1.72 1.69 -12.07
N LEU A 79 -2.88 1.18 -11.65
CA LEU A 79 -3.20 1.06 -10.23
C LEU A 79 -2.32 0.01 -9.52
N MET A 80 -2.06 -1.11 -10.17
CA MET A 80 -1.20 -2.17 -9.63
C MET A 80 0.25 -1.71 -9.48
N GLU A 81 0.76 -0.91 -10.42
CA GLU A 81 2.08 -0.28 -10.31
C GLU A 81 2.12 0.74 -9.14
N ALA A 82 1.10 1.59 -9.03
CA ALA A 82 1.01 2.61 -7.99
C ALA A 82 0.91 2.03 -6.57
N LEU A 83 0.27 0.88 -6.41
CA LEU A 83 0.11 0.24 -5.11
C LEU A 83 1.39 -0.44 -4.60
N ARG A 84 2.45 -0.54 -5.42
CA ARG A 84 3.74 -1.21 -5.10
C ARG A 84 3.54 -2.28 -4.03
N PHE A 85 2.79 -3.32 -4.39
CA PHE A 85 2.49 -4.41 -3.48
C PHE A 85 3.81 -4.93 -2.94
N ASP A 86 4.19 -4.54 -1.72
CA ASP A 86 5.38 -5.04 -1.04
C ASP A 86 5.11 -6.52 -0.78
N PRO A 87 5.73 -7.45 -1.55
CA PRO A 87 5.48 -8.85 -1.38
C PRO A 87 6.34 -9.29 -0.19
N GLY A 88 5.98 -8.87 1.02
CA GLY A 88 6.36 -9.64 2.21
C GLY A 88 6.03 -11.10 1.90
N PRO A 89 6.92 -12.06 2.24
CA PRO A 89 7.15 -13.27 1.46
C PRO A 89 5.83 -13.93 1.09
N VAL A 90 5.43 -13.72 -0.16
CA VAL A 90 4.28 -14.40 -0.73
C VAL A 90 4.68 -15.86 -0.70
N ALA A 91 3.95 -16.66 0.09
CA ALA A 91 4.14 -18.09 0.20
C ALA A 91 4.48 -18.63 -1.19
N ALA A 92 5.66 -19.25 -1.30
CA ALA A 92 6.16 -19.84 -2.52
C ALA A 92 5.03 -20.63 -3.21
N PRO A 93 4.97 -20.62 -4.56
CA PRO A 93 3.94 -21.38 -5.25
C PRO A 93 3.99 -22.81 -4.74
N VAL A 94 2.85 -23.30 -4.22
CA VAL A 94 2.68 -24.71 -3.90
C VAL A 94 2.95 -25.45 -5.21
N ALA A 95 4.14 -26.05 -5.30
CA ALA A 95 4.48 -26.92 -6.39
C ALA A 95 3.45 -28.05 -6.39
N ALA A 96 2.62 -28.11 -7.43
CA ALA A 96 1.83 -29.29 -7.71
C ALA A 96 2.79 -30.48 -7.85
N PRO A 97 2.48 -31.66 -7.28
CA PRO A 97 3.31 -32.83 -7.50
C PRO A 97 3.21 -33.22 -8.98
N ALA A 98 4.24 -32.91 -9.75
CA ALA A 98 4.42 -33.46 -11.09
C ALA A 98 4.55 -34.98 -10.95
N GLY A 99 3.64 -35.67 -11.63
CA GLY A 99 3.43 -37.10 -11.50
C GLY A 99 4.64 -37.94 -11.89
N THR A 100 4.60 -39.14 -11.34
CA THR A 100 5.32 -40.35 -11.73
C THR A 100 5.56 -40.46 -13.24
N THR A 101 6.83 -40.58 -13.63
CA THR A 101 7.21 -41.33 -14.82
C THR A 101 8.04 -42.54 -14.36
N PRO A 102 7.63 -43.79 -14.62
CA PRO A 102 8.49 -44.94 -14.43
C PRO A 102 9.42 -45.07 -15.64
N SER A 103 10.54 -45.74 -15.42
CA SER A 103 11.47 -46.26 -16.43
C SER A 103 12.66 -45.37 -16.77
N GLU A 104 13.78 -45.63 -16.09
CA GLU A 104 15.03 -45.96 -16.79
C GLU A 104 15.91 -46.81 -15.86
N VAL A 105 15.97 -48.10 -16.16
CA VAL A 105 17.04 -49.01 -15.76
C VAL A 105 18.08 -48.96 -16.87
N PRO A 106 19.37 -48.80 -16.55
CA PRO A 106 20.33 -49.64 -17.25
C PRO A 106 21.45 -50.21 -16.38
N ALA A 107 21.75 -51.47 -16.70
CA ALA A 107 22.94 -52.30 -16.46
C ALA A 107 23.29 -52.70 -15.02
#